data_AF-A0A524DZ97-F1
#
_entry.id   AF-A0A524DZ97-F1
#
_cell.length_a   1.000
_cell.length_b   1.000
_cell.length_c   1.000
_cell.angle_alpha   90.00
_cell.angle_beta   90.00
_cell.angle_gamma   90.00
#
_symmetry.space_group_name_H-M   'P 1'
#
loop_
_entity.id
_entity.type
_entity.pdbx_description
1 polymer ?
#
loop_
_entity_poly.entity_id
_entity_poly.type
_entity_poly.pdbx_seq_one_letter_code
_entity_poly.pdbx_strand_id
1 'polypeptide(L)'
;MEKEEKLKLFAGILLIISAITHVSQLFVYGFDWHQIVAAVYGACYAILGIALIKYGENKIVLILCIILPAVGGTLGVIRFIAVVILEGIYNFFIIFHVIVDIIVVPICIYLFLKLREKDTL
;
A
#
# COMPACT_ATOMS: atom_id res chain seq x y z
N MET A 1 -21.96 3.62 -9.53
CA MET A 1 -20.93 3.94 -8.55
C MET A 1 -20.47 5.36 -8.74
N GLU A 2 -20.57 6.16 -7.68
CA GLU A 2 -20.01 7.51 -7.65
C GLU A 2 -18.48 7.45 -7.81
N LYS A 3 -17.86 8.57 -8.22
CA LYS A 3 -16.41 8.67 -8.46
C LYS A 3 -15.61 8.23 -7.22
N GLU A 4 -16.06 8.60 -6.02
CA GLU A 4 -15.44 8.25 -4.74
C GLU A 4 -15.46 6.74 -4.48
N GLU A 5 -16.57 6.06 -4.75
CA GLU A 5 -16.69 4.61 -4.60
C GLU A 5 -15.75 3.86 -5.54
N LYS A 6 -15.60 4.33 -6.78
CA LYS A 6 -14.67 3.73 -7.75
C LYS A 6 -13.22 3.87 -7.29
N LEU A 7 -12.85 5.04 -6.77
CA LEU A 7 -11.51 5.29 -6.22
C LEU A 7 -11.23 4.43 -4.99
N LYS A 8 -12.18 4.33 -4.06
CA LYS A 8 -12.11 3.42 -2.90
C LYS A 8 -11.87 1.98 -3.32
N LEU A 9 -12.69 1.49 -4.26
CA LEU A 9 -12.58 0.12 -4.74
C LEU A 9 -11.23 -0.13 -5.42
N PHE A 10 -10.80 0.79 -6.29
CA PHE A 10 -9.53 0.69 -6.99
C PHE A 10 -8.33 0.67 -6.03
N ALA A 11 -8.24 1.61 -5.09
CA ALA A 11 -7.17 1.64 -4.10
C ALA A 11 -7.19 0.41 -3.19
N GLY A 12 -8.37 -0.06 -2.77
CA GLY A 12 -8.50 -1.27 -1.96
C GLY A 12 -8.03 -2.53 -2.70
N ILE A 13 -8.37 -2.67 -3.99
CA ILE A 13 -7.88 -3.77 -4.83
C ILE A 13 -6.36 -3.71 -4.99
N LEU A 14 -5.79 -2.53 -5.23
CA LEU A 14 -4.34 -2.36 -5.34
C LEU A 14 -3.60 -2.79 -4.06
N LEU A 15 -4.12 -2.42 -2.89
CA LEU A 15 -3.57 -2.87 -1.60
C LEU A 15 -3.63 -4.39 -1.44
N ILE A 16 -4.73 -5.03 -1.84
CA ILE A 16 -4.86 -6.50 -1.79
C ILE A 16 -3.88 -7.17 -2.75
N ILE A 17 -3.74 -6.67 -3.97
CA ILE A 17 -2.76 -7.21 -4.94
C ILE A 17 -1.34 -7.04 -4.40
N SER A 18 -1.02 -5.87 -3.83
CA SER A 18 0.27 -5.60 -3.19
C SER A 18 0.55 -6.57 -2.04
N ALA A 19 -0.46 -6.87 -1.21
CA ALA A 19 -0.32 -7.87 -0.15
C ALA A 19 0.03 -9.25 -0.69
N ILE A 20 -0.66 -9.70 -1.75
CA ILE A 20 -0.39 -10.98 -2.40
C ILE A 20 1.05 -11.02 -2.91
N THR A 21 1.51 -9.98 -3.62
CA THR A 21 2.88 -9.94 -4.15
C THR A 21 3.94 -9.83 -3.06
N HIS A 22 3.64 -9.17 -1.94
CA HIS A 22 4.50 -9.12 -0.75
C HIS A 22 4.69 -10.47 -0.07
N VAL A 23 3.71 -11.36 -0.13
CA VAL A 23 3.86 -12.74 0.37
C VAL A 23 4.55 -13.59 -0.69
N SER A 24 4.16 -13.43 -1.97
CA SER A 24 4.75 -14.18 -3.08
C SER A 24 6.25 -13.96 -3.26
N GLN A 25 6.79 -12.78 -2.94
CA GLN A 25 8.24 -12.52 -3.04
C GLN A 25 9.07 -13.48 -2.17
N LEU A 26 8.53 -14.02 -1.06
CA LEU A 26 9.25 -14.98 -0.22
C LEU A 26 9.62 -16.26 -0.98
N PHE A 27 8.74 -16.67 -1.90
CA PHE A 27 8.96 -17.86 -2.74
C PHE A 27 9.89 -17.59 -3.93
N VAL A 28 10.15 -16.32 -4.25
CA VAL A 28 11.01 -15.92 -5.38
C VAL A 28 12.41 -15.53 -4.92
N TYR A 29 12.50 -14.75 -3.83
CA TYR A 29 13.76 -14.19 -3.31
C TYR A 29 14.21 -14.81 -1.98
N GLY A 30 13.48 -15.81 -1.47
CA GLY A 30 13.83 -16.52 -0.24
C GLY A 30 13.31 -15.87 1.05
N PHE A 31 13.76 -16.43 2.17
CA PHE A 31 13.23 -16.17 3.52
C PHE A 31 14.19 -15.36 4.40
N ASP A 32 14.99 -14.49 3.81
CA ASP A 32 15.81 -13.59 4.59
C ASP A 32 14.96 -12.66 5.45
N TRP A 33 15.51 -12.21 6.58
CA TRP A 33 14.78 -11.41 7.56
C TRP A 33 14.08 -10.19 6.95
N HIS A 34 14.76 -9.51 6.04
CA HIS A 34 14.25 -8.32 5.36
C HIS A 34 13.10 -8.64 4.37
N GLN A 35 13.05 -9.85 3.82
CA GLN A 35 11.93 -10.35 3.01
C GLN A 35 10.73 -10.70 3.89
N ILE A 36 10.97 -11.38 5.02
CA ILE A 36 9.93 -11.74 5.99
C ILE A 36 9.25 -10.49 6.54
N VAL A 37 10.03 -9.48 6.96
CA VAL A 37 9.48 -8.21 7.45
C VAL A 37 8.63 -7.53 6.38
N ALA A 38 9.08 -7.51 5.13
CA ALA A 38 8.29 -6.94 4.03
C ALA A 38 7.00 -7.73 3.76
N ALA A 39 7.02 -9.07 3.89
CA ALA A 39 5.83 -9.90 3.73
C ALA A 39 4.81 -9.68 4.86
N VAL A 40 5.27 -9.55 6.11
CA VAL A 40 4.40 -9.21 7.25
C VAL A 40 3.79 -7.83 7.06
N TYR A 41 4.58 -6.86 6.62
CA TYR A 41 4.09 -5.53 6.32
C TYR A 41 3.03 -5.54 5.21
N GLY A 42 3.30 -6.26 4.12
CA GLY A 42 2.35 -6.43 3.03
C GLY A 42 1.08 -7.17 3.44
N ALA A 43 1.14 -8.14 4.37
CA ALA A 43 -0.06 -8.79 4.88
C ALA A 43 -1.03 -7.79 5.53
N CYS A 44 -0.52 -6.73 6.18
CA CYS A 44 -1.36 -5.64 6.68
C CYS A 44 -2.12 -4.92 5.56
N TYR A 45 -1.57 -4.86 4.33
CA TYR A 45 -2.26 -4.23 3.20
C TYR A 45 -3.50 -5.01 2.77
N ALA A 46 -3.57 -6.32 2.96
CA ALA A 46 -4.80 -7.09 2.70
C ALA A 46 -5.91 -6.64 3.65
N ILE A 47 -5.59 -6.49 4.93
CA ILE A 47 -6.53 -6.01 5.96
C ILE A 47 -6.99 -4.59 5.62
N LEU A 48 -6.06 -3.69 5.30
CA LEU A 48 -6.38 -2.31 4.94
C LEU A 48 -7.18 -2.22 3.64
N GLY A 49 -6.86 -3.02 2.62
CA GLY A 49 -7.60 -3.02 1.36
C GLY A 49 -9.05 -3.45 1.54
N ILE A 50 -9.29 -4.52 2.32
CA ILE A 50 -10.65 -4.96 2.68
C ILE A 50 -11.36 -3.90 3.53
N ALA A 51 -10.66 -3.32 4.51
CA ALA A 51 -11.22 -2.29 5.38
C ALA A 51 -11.58 -1.02 4.59
N LEU A 52 -10.77 -0.60 3.63
CA LEU A 52 -11.03 0.57 2.78
C LEU A 52 -12.26 0.35 1.90
N ILE A 53 -12.44 -0.86 1.37
CA ILE A 53 -13.61 -1.21 0.55
C ILE A 53 -14.88 -1.20 1.41
N LYS A 54 -14.85 -1.84 2.59
CA LYS A 54 -16.05 -1.98 3.43
C LYS A 54 -16.37 -0.75 4.29
N TYR A 55 -15.34 -0.05 4.75
CA TYR A 55 -15.44 1.01 5.76
C TYR A 55 -14.72 2.29 5.31
N GLY A 56 -14.65 2.56 4.00
CA GLY A 56 -13.97 3.73 3.45
C GLY A 56 -14.57 5.10 3.80
N GLU A 57 -15.66 5.14 4.57
CA GLU A 57 -16.22 6.35 5.20
C GLU A 57 -15.72 6.56 6.63
N ASN A 58 -14.91 5.63 7.15
CA ASN A 58 -14.27 5.76 8.45
C ASN A 58 -12.94 6.50 8.30
N LYS A 59 -12.82 7.66 8.96
CA LYS A 59 -11.61 8.49 8.98
C LYS A 59 -10.36 7.73 9.41
N ILE A 60 -10.48 6.86 10.40
CA ILE A 60 -9.34 6.09 10.92
C ILE A 60 -8.82 5.13 9.84
N VAL A 61 -9.72 4.47 9.12
CA VAL A 61 -9.33 3.56 8.02
C VAL A 61 -8.59 4.32 6.94
N LEU A 62 -9.09 5.50 6.53
CA LEU A 62 -8.42 6.34 5.54
C LEU A 62 -7.05 6.81 6.02
N ILE A 63 -6.92 7.24 7.27
CA ILE A 63 -5.63 7.65 7.87
C ILE A 63 -4.64 6.48 7.87
N LEU A 64 -5.06 5.28 8.26
CA LEU A 64 -4.20 4.10 8.23
C LEU A 64 -3.77 3.74 6.81
N CYS A 65 -4.66 3.88 5.82
CA CYS A 65 -4.36 3.69 4.40
C CYS A 65 -3.51 4.81 3.79
N ILE A 66 -3.27 5.91 4.51
CA ILE A 66 -2.31 6.95 4.14
C ILE A 66 -0.96 6.64 4.79
N ILE A 67 -0.95 6.46 6.11
CA ILE A 67 0.29 6.34 6.89
C ILE A 67 1.03 5.05 6.56
N LEU A 68 0.34 3.90 6.59
CA LEU A 68 1.01 2.61 6.40
C LEU A 68 1.60 2.50 4.98
N PRO A 69 0.87 2.84 3.90
CA PRO A 69 1.46 2.86 2.57
C PRO A 69 2.55 3.92 2.37
N ALA A 70 2.45 5.09 2.98
CA ALA A 70 3.51 6.10 2.89
C ALA A 70 4.83 5.63 3.55
N VAL A 71 4.74 5.00 4.72
CA VAL A 71 5.92 4.43 5.39
C VAL A 71 6.47 3.24 4.60
N GLY A 72 5.59 2.35 4.13
CA GLY A 72 5.95 1.19 3.31
C GLY A 72 6.66 1.58 2.03
N GLY A 73 6.10 2.53 1.28
CA GLY A 73 6.67 3.05 0.04
C GLY A 73 8.02 3.72 0.27
N THR A 74 8.16 4.49 1.37
CA THR A 74 9.43 5.12 1.73
C THR A 74 10.52 4.07 2.03
N LEU A 75 10.19 3.07 2.85
CA LEU A 75 11.11 1.96 3.15
C LEU A 75 11.42 1.13 1.90
N GLY A 76 10.45 0.95 1.01
CA GLY A 76 10.59 0.30 -0.29
C GLY A 76 11.60 1.01 -1.18
N VAL A 77 11.52 2.34 -1.29
CA VAL A 77 12.48 3.15 -2.05
C VAL A 77 13.89 3.03 -1.47
N ILE A 78 14.03 3.18 -0.15
CA ILE A 78 15.33 3.05 0.53
C ILE A 78 15.94 1.66 0.24
N ARG A 79 15.13 0.61 0.36
CA ARG A 79 15.56 -0.76 0.10
C ARG A 79 15.90 -0.99 -1.37
N PHE A 80 15.11 -0.45 -2.30
CA PHE A 80 15.39 -0.56 -3.73
C PHE A 80 16.77 0.02 -4.07
N ILE A 81 17.05 1.24 -3.57
CA ILE A 81 18.34 1.89 -3.76
C ILE A 81 19.47 1.05 -3.16
N ALA A 82 19.29 0.53 -1.94
CA ALA A 82 20.29 -0.32 -1.29
C ALA A 82 20.58 -1.60 -2.10
N VAL A 83 19.56 -2.31 -2.57
CA VAL A 83 19.73 -3.55 -3.36
C VAL A 83 20.39 -3.26 -4.71
N VAL A 84 19.99 -2.18 -5.40
CA VAL A 84 20.60 -1.80 -6.68
C VAL A 84 22.08 -1.44 -6.50
N ILE A 85 22.44 -0.70 -5.43
CA ILE A 85 23.82 -0.28 -5.17
C ILE A 85 24.70 -1.45 -4.71
N LEU A 86 24.21 -2.28 -3.78
CA LEU A 86 25.01 -3.32 -3.13
C LEU A 86 25.08 -4.61 -3.94
N GLU A 87 23.98 -4.97 -4.62
CA GLU A 87 23.84 -6.27 -5.29
C GLU A 87 23.76 -6.15 -6.81
N GLY A 88 23.48 -4.94 -7.35
CA GLY A 88 23.33 -4.72 -8.79
C GLY A 88 22.06 -5.35 -9.39
N ILE A 89 21.11 -5.77 -8.54
CA ILE A 89 19.89 -6.48 -8.95
C ILE A 89 18.69 -5.53 -8.94
N TYR A 90 17.85 -5.63 -9.96
CA TYR A 90 16.57 -4.93 -10.01
C TYR A 90 15.45 -5.82 -9.48
N ASN A 91 14.96 -5.52 -8.27
CA ASN A 91 13.84 -6.25 -7.68
C ASN A 91 12.50 -5.62 -8.10
N PHE A 92 11.84 -6.25 -9.07
CA PHE A 92 10.56 -5.78 -9.61
C PHE A 92 9.40 -5.79 -8.61
N PHE A 93 9.45 -6.63 -7.56
CA PHE A 93 8.43 -6.60 -6.52
C PHE A 93 8.50 -5.30 -5.73
N ILE A 94 9.69 -4.87 -5.34
CA ILE A 94 9.87 -3.59 -4.62
C ILE A 94 9.38 -2.42 -5.47
N ILE A 95 9.73 -2.40 -6.77
CA ILE A 95 9.26 -1.36 -7.69
C ILE A 95 7.73 -1.35 -7.74
N PHE A 96 7.11 -2.52 -7.90
CA PHE A 96 5.66 -2.64 -7.92
C PHE A 96 5.00 -2.12 -6.63
N HIS A 97 5.52 -2.50 -5.46
CA HIS A 97 5.00 -2.05 -4.16
C HIS A 97 5.06 -0.54 -4.01
N VAL A 98 6.20 0.07 -4.38
CA VAL A 98 6.37 1.54 -4.35
C VAL A 98 5.38 2.24 -5.29
N ILE A 99 5.16 1.70 -6.49
CA ILE A 99 4.17 2.27 -7.43
C ILE A 99 2.77 2.21 -6.84
N VAL A 100 2.39 1.08 -6.23
CA VAL A 100 1.10 0.95 -5.56
C VAL A 100 0.96 2.00 -4.46
N ASP A 101 1.98 2.19 -3.63
CA ASP A 101 1.94 3.15 -2.53
C ASP A 101 1.82 4.61 -3.04
N ILE A 102 2.55 4.96 -4.12
CA ILE A 102 2.45 6.28 -4.78
C ILE A 102 1.05 6.56 -5.33
N ILE A 103 0.30 5.53 -5.72
CA ILE A 103 -1.07 5.68 -6.23
C ILE A 103 -2.09 5.70 -5.09
N VAL A 104 -1.96 4.78 -4.12
CA VAL A 104 -2.93 4.60 -3.04
C VAL A 104 -2.93 5.79 -2.08
N VAL A 105 -1.76 6.32 -1.73
CA VAL A 105 -1.65 7.42 -0.75
C VAL A 105 -2.40 8.67 -1.21
N PRO A 106 -2.19 9.24 -2.41
CA PRO A 106 -2.94 10.40 -2.88
C PRO A 106 -4.44 10.15 -2.98
N ILE A 107 -4.87 8.95 -3.39
CA ILE A 107 -6.28 8.58 -3.44
C ILE A 107 -6.89 8.64 -2.04
N CYS A 108 -6.22 8.04 -1.04
CA CYS A 108 -6.73 8.03 0.33
C CYS A 108 -6.74 9.43 0.96
N ILE A 109 -5.74 10.28 0.67
CA ILE A 109 -5.73 11.70 1.07
C ILE A 109 -6.94 12.43 0.46
N TYR A 110 -7.19 12.26 -0.84
CA TYR A 110 -8.32 12.89 -1.52
C TYR A 110 -9.66 12.48 -0.88
N LEU A 111 -9.86 11.17 -0.66
CA LEU A 111 -11.07 10.64 -0.02
C LEU A 111 -11.24 11.16 1.41
N PHE A 112 -10.14 11.27 2.17
CA PHE A 112 -10.17 11.82 3.53
C PHE A 112 -10.58 13.29 3.57
N LEU A 113 -10.00 14.11 2.69
CA LEU A 113 -10.36 15.53 2.58
C LEU A 113 -11.83 15.69 2.19
N LYS A 114 -12.30 14.85 1.26
CA LYS A 114 -13.69 14.90 0.80
C LYS A 114 -14.69 14.49 1.87
N LEU A 115 -14.36 13.48 2.67
CA LEU A 115 -15.14 13.07 3.82
C LEU A 115 -15.20 14.20 4.87
N ARG A 116 -14.06 14.86 5.13
CA ARG A 116 -14.00 15.99 6.07
C ARG A 116 -14.89 17.16 5.64
N GLU A 117 -14.94 17.49 4.35
CA GLU A 117 -15.83 18.52 3.82
C GLU A 117 -17.31 18.21 4.12
N LYS A 118 -17.74 16.95 3.94
CA LYS A 118 -19.12 16.52 4.20
C LYS A 118 -19.52 16.68 5.67
N ASP A 119 -18.59 16.49 6.60
CA ASP A 119 -18.86 16.65 8.04
C ASP A 119 -18.94 18.11 8.50
N THR A 120 -18.54 19.07 7.65
CA THR A 120 -18.50 20.50 8.00
C THR A 120 -19.71 21.28 7.46
N LEU A 121 -20.58 20.62 6.69
CA LEU A 121 -21.82 21.14 6.09
C LEU A 121 -23.04 20.65 6.88
#